data_AF-A0A7J9GBS7-F1
#
_entry.id   AF-A0A7J9GBS7-F1
#
_cell.length_a   1.000
_cell.length_b   1.000
_cell.length_c   1.000
_cell.angle_alpha   90.00
_cell.angle_beta   90.00
_cell.angle_gamma   90.00
#
_symmetry.space_group_name_H-M   'P 1'
#
loop_
_entity.id
_entity.type
_entity.pdbx_description
1 polymer ?
#
loop_
_entity_poly.entity_id
_entity_poly.type
_entity_poly.pdbx_seq_one_letter_code
_entity_poly.pdbx_strand_id
1 'polypeptide(L)' 'RTVFRIEARAILEGLCIAWEKGYRQLEVECDNALLVESVLMGSAASSNLVELRLINVYLKRNWKTRIRHIP' A
#
# COMPACT_ATOMS: atom_id res chain seq x y z
N ARG A 1 8.44 4.06 -17.07
CA ARG A 1 7.85 3.85 -15.73
C ARG A 1 7.92 2.35 -15.45
N THR A 2 8.34 1.91 -14.26
CA THR A 2 8.44 0.48 -13.92
C THR A 2 7.08 -0.06 -13.46
N VAL A 3 6.82 -1.36 -13.70
CA VAL A 3 5.60 -2.06 -13.26
C VAL A 3 5.37 -1.87 -11.76
N PHE A 4 6.42 -2.10 -10.96
CA PHE A 4 6.41 -1.90 -9.50
C PHE A 4 5.88 -0.52 -9.07
N ARG A 5 6.27 0.56 -9.76
CA ARG A 5 5.81 1.92 -9.43
C ARG A 5 4.33 2.11 -9.77
N ILE A 6 3.86 1.50 -10.86
CA ILE A 6 2.46 1.58 -11.28
C ILE A 6 1.58 0.87 -10.25
N GLU A 7 1.98 -0.31 -9.79
CA GLU A 7 1.24 -1.07 -8.77
C GLU A 7 1.27 -0.37 -7.41
N ALA A 8 2.41 0.17 -6.99
CA ALA A 8 2.50 0.99 -5.78
C ALA A 8 1.54 2.19 -5.84
N ARG A 9 1.45 2.83 -7.01
CA ARG A 9 0.49 3.92 -7.21
C ARG A 9 -0.96 3.45 -7.14
N ALA A 10 -1.29 2.29 -7.71
CA ALA A 10 -2.64 1.72 -7.64
C ALA A 10 -3.06 1.42 -6.19
N ILE A 11 -2.16 0.85 -5.37
CA ILE A 11 -2.41 0.65 -3.93
C ILE A 11 -2.66 2.00 -3.24
N LEU A 12 -1.82 3.01 -3.49
CA LEU A 12 -1.99 4.33 -2.89
C LEU A 12 -3.34 4.98 -3.25
N GLU A 13 -3.72 4.93 -4.53
CA GLU A 13 -5.00 5.47 -5.00
C GLU A 13 -6.18 4.72 -4.35
N GLY A 14 -6.11 3.40 -4.23
CA GLY A 14 -7.12 2.60 -3.52
C GLY A 14 -7.25 2.97 -2.03
N LEU A 15 -6.13 3.18 -1.34
CA LEU A 15 -6.12 3.62 0.07
C LEU A 15 -6.74 5.02 0.24
N CYS A 16 -6.44 5.95 -0.67
CA CYS A 16 -7.05 7.29 -0.66
C CYS A 16 -8.57 7.20 -0.82
N ILE A 17 -9.05 6.49 -1.84
CA ILE A 17 -10.49 6.32 -2.11
C ILE A 17 -11.19 5.69 -0.90
N ALA A 18 -10.61 4.63 -0.34
CA ALA A 18 -11.23 3.97 0.80
C ALA A 18 -11.32 4.87 2.04
N TRP A 19 -10.31 5.73 2.24
CA TRP A 19 -10.27 6.65 3.36
C TRP A 19 -11.33 7.74 3.22
N GLU A 20 -11.40 8.35 2.03
CA GLU A 20 -12.38 9.37 1.66
C GLU A 20 -13.81 8.86 1.80
N LYS A 21 -14.05 7.57 1.47
CA LYS A 21 -15.34 6.90 1.68
C LYS A 21 -15.65 6.53 3.12
N GLY A 22 -14.73 6.79 4.06
CA GLY A 22 -14.94 6.52 5.48
C GLY A 22 -14.76 5.05 5.89
N TYR A 23 -14.26 4.18 5.00
CA TYR A 23 -13.94 2.81 5.39
C TYR A 23 -12.81 2.82 6.42
N ARG A 24 -12.88 1.89 7.38
CA ARG A 24 -11.84 1.71 8.41
C ARG A 24 -11.34 0.27 8.49
N GLN A 25 -11.95 -0.66 7.76
CA GLN A 25 -11.49 -2.03 7.60
C GLN A 25 -11.17 -2.27 6.13
N LEU A 26 -9.96 -2.75 5.84
CA LEU A 26 -9.46 -2.96 4.48
C LEU A 26 -8.73 -4.28 4.36
N GLU A 27 -8.95 -4.93 3.24
CA GLU A 27 -8.12 -6.02 2.74
C GLU A 27 -7.48 -5.56 1.43
N VAL A 28 -6.15 -5.59 1.37
CA VAL A 28 -5.37 -5.23 0.19
C VAL A 28 -4.72 -6.51 -0.33
N GLU A 29 -5.02 -6.84 -1.58
CA GLU A 29 -4.47 -7.98 -2.29
C GLU A 29 -3.64 -7.46 -3.46
N CYS A 30 -2.45 -8.01 -3.63
CA CYS A 30 -1.54 -7.64 -4.70
C CYS A 30 -0.75 -8.87 -5.15
N ASP A 31 -0.61 -9.03 -6.46
CA ASP A 31 0.14 -10.11 -7.11
C ASP A 31 1.65 -9.86 -7.17
N ASN A 32 2.08 -8.62 -6.94
CA ASN A 32 3.48 -8.29 -6.78
C ASN A 32 3.98 -8.57 -5.35
N ALA A 33 4.60 -9.74 -5.18
CA ALA A 33 5.18 -10.18 -3.91
C ALA A 33 6.20 -9.17 -3.31
N LEU A 34 7.06 -8.58 -4.14
CA LEU A 34 8.07 -7.62 -3.69
C LEU A 34 7.43 -6.33 -3.15
N LEU A 35 6.30 -5.92 -3.73
CA LEU A 35 5.58 -4.75 -3.28
C LEU A 35 4.90 -5.01 -1.93
N VAL A 36 4.24 -6.16 -1.79
CA VAL A 36 3.63 -6.58 -0.51
C VAL A 36 4.69 -6.64 0.59
N GLU A 37 5.85 -7.26 0.32
CA GLU A 37 6.96 -7.35 1.26
C GLU A 37 7.49 -5.96 1.65
N SER A 38 7.67 -5.07 0.67
CA SER A 38 8.13 -3.69 0.90
C SER A 38 7.19 -2.90 1.80
N VAL A 39 5.88 -3.13 1.67
CA VAL A 39 4.85 -2.49 2.49
C VAL A 39 4.83 -3.07 3.91
N LEU A 40 4.93 -4.39 4.04
CA LEU A 40 4.87 -5.09 5.34
C LEU A 40 6.12 -4.88 6.20
N MET A 41 7.31 -4.92 5.62
CA MET A 41 8.58 -4.80 6.37
C MET A 41 8.88 -3.38 6.85
N GLY A 42 8.04 -2.39 6.53
CA GLY A 42 8.27 -1.00 6.89
C GLY A 42 9.46 -0.33 6.18
N SER A 43 10.18 -1.07 5.31
CA SER A 43 11.20 -0.55 4.39
C SER A 43 10.63 0.50 3.43
N ALA A 44 9.31 0.54 3.27
CA ALA A 44 8.58 1.61 2.64
C ALA A 44 8.90 3.02 3.22
N ALA A 45 9.25 3.16 4.51
CA ALA A 45 9.59 4.46 5.11
C ALA A 45 10.89 5.06 4.57
N SER A 46 11.90 4.22 4.32
CA SER A 46 13.23 4.63 3.83
C SER A 46 13.37 4.51 2.31
N SER A 47 12.30 4.09 1.61
CA SER A 47 12.32 3.95 0.16
C SER A 47 12.51 5.30 -0.54
N ASN A 48 13.29 5.29 -1.64
CA ASN A 48 13.37 6.42 -2.58
C ASN A 48 12.07 6.62 -3.38
N LEU A 49 11.17 5.64 -3.35
CA LEU A 49 9.89 5.68 -4.03
C LEU A 49 8.85 6.42 -3.18
N VAL A 50 8.39 7.57 -3.67
CA VAL A 50 7.41 8.43 -2.97
C VAL A 50 6.13 7.66 -2.64
N GLU A 51 5.66 6.82 -3.56
CA GLU A 51 4.41 6.07 -3.40
C GLU A 51 4.48 5.12 -2.20
N LEU A 52 5.62 4.45 -1.96
CA LEU A 52 5.82 3.57 -0.81
C LEU A 52 5.81 4.34 0.51
N ARG A 53 6.47 5.50 0.56
CA ARG A 53 6.44 6.35 1.76
C ARG A 53 5.02 6.79 2.09
N LEU A 54 4.25 7.20 1.08
CA LEU A 54 2.86 7.61 1.25
C LEU A 54 1.96 6.44 1.66
N ILE A 55 2.13 5.24 1.07
CA ILE A 55 1.43 4.03 1.51
C ILE A 55 1.68 3.79 3.00
N ASN A 56 2.94 3.85 3.45
CA ASN A 56 3.28 3.64 4.86
C ASN A 56 2.61 4.67 5.77
N VAL A 57 2.62 5.96 5.39
CA VAL A 57 1.91 7.03 6.12
C VAL A 57 0.41 6.75 6.18
N TYR A 58 -0.20 6.32 5.08
CA TYR A 58 -1.62 6.00 5.03
C TYR A 58 -1.97 4.81 5.92
N LEU A 59 -1.21 3.72 5.85
CA LEU A 59 -1.47 2.51 6.63
C LEU A 59 -1.33 2.71 8.14
N LYS A 60 -0.59 3.72 8.59
CA LYS A 60 -0.49 4.12 10.01
C LYS A 60 -1.71 4.87 10.55
N ARG A 61 -2.69 5.22 9.71
CA ARG A 61 -3.96 5.79 10.20
C ARG A 61 -4.77 4.72 10.95
N ASN A 62 -5.92 5.11 11.50
CA ASN A 62 -6.80 4.22 12.28
C ASN A 62 -7.55 3.21 11.39
N TRP A 63 -6.81 2.32 10.74
CA TRP A 63 -7.35 1.20 9.99
C TRP A 63 -7.26 -0.10 10.77
N LYS A 64 -8.16 -1.03 10.43
CA LYS A 64 -7.98 -2.47 10.57
C LYS A 64 -7.60 -3.01 9.18
N THR A 65 -6.31 -3.11 8.90
CA THR A 65 -5.79 -3.52 7.59
C THR A 65 -5.31 -4.97 7.60
N ARG A 66 -5.56 -5.67 6.50
CA ARG A 66 -4.89 -6.92 6.14
C ARG A 66 -4.28 -6.73 4.75
N ILE A 67 -3.00 -7.06 4.61
CA ILE A 67 -2.28 -6.96 3.33
C ILE A 67 -1.76 -8.36 3.02
N ARG A 68 -2.02 -8.85 1.81
CA ARG A 68 -1.58 -10.19 1.39
C ARG A 68 -1.18 -10.24 -0.08
N HIS A 69 -0.26 -11.15 -0.37
CA HIS A 69 0.09 -11.55 -1.72
C HIS A 69 -0.94 -12.55 -2.26
N ILE A 70 -1.31 -12.44 -3.53
CA ILE A 70 -2.14 -13.42 -4.26
C ILE A 70 -1.43 -13.85 -5.56
N PRO A 71 -1.44 -15.13 -5.97
CA PRO A 71 -0.80 -15.58 -7.21
C PRO A 71 -1.46 -15.06 -8.49
#